data_AF-A0A9C9XAZ6-F1
#
_entry.id   AF-A0A9C9XAZ6-F1
#
_cell.length_a   1.000
_cell.length_b   1.000
_cell.length_c   1.000
_cell.angle_alpha   90.00
_cell.angle_beta   90.00
_cell.angle_gamma   90.00
#
_symmetry.space_group_name_H-M   'P 1'
#
loop_
_entity.id
_entity.type
_entity.pdbx_description
1 polymer ?
#
loop_
_entity_poly.entity_id
_entity_poly.type
_entity_poly.pdbx_seq_one_letter_code
_entity_poly.pdbx_strand_id
1 'polypeptide(L)'
;MNNLLKNIATLVSALVLGCGLMTPAGAAQVDFELYGYVDTATSGNAFGLAENDPVRLSGRFDDSVLAAGSGTISFGADSGNNLSLTLGSITLTASNDIDYDIGTPELLLDNNAFAGFDFWSEAGINGAPVAFESYLDVFFSGSELSGIWDAGSF
;
A
#
# COMPACT_ATOMS: atom_id res chain seq x y z
N MET A 1 -22.84 -0.80 51.67
CA MET A 1 -21.75 -1.52 52.36
C MET A 1 -21.22 -2.61 51.44
N ASN A 2 -19.95 -2.47 51.04
CA ASN A 2 -18.95 -3.52 50.78
C ASN A 2 -19.34 -4.62 49.78
N ASN A 3 -18.76 -4.72 48.59
CA ASN A 3 -17.41 -5.29 48.41
C ASN A 3 -16.92 -5.10 46.94
N LEU A 4 -16.52 -3.89 46.55
CA LEU A 4 -15.96 -3.65 45.19
C LEU A 4 -14.53 -3.09 45.22
N LEU A 5 -13.72 -3.51 46.19
CA LEU A 5 -12.32 -3.11 46.31
C LEU A 5 -11.47 -4.27 46.87
N LYS A 6 -11.28 -5.32 46.06
CA LYS A 6 -10.22 -6.31 46.27
C LYS A 6 -9.77 -6.84 44.91
N ASN A 7 -8.86 -6.11 44.27
CA ASN A 7 -7.92 -6.64 43.29
C ASN A 7 -6.72 -5.68 43.24
N ILE A 8 -5.99 -5.62 44.36
CA ILE A 8 -4.61 -5.13 44.39
C ILE A 8 -3.75 -6.36 44.11
N ALA A 9 -3.47 -6.61 42.83
CA ALA A 9 -2.48 -7.58 42.41
C ALA A 9 -1.20 -6.82 42.06
N THR A 10 -0.24 -6.94 42.97
CA THR A 10 1.14 -6.49 42.88
C THR A 10 1.78 -6.94 41.57
N LEU A 11 2.05 -6.01 40.64
CA LEU A 11 2.92 -6.28 39.51
C LEU A 11 4.35 -5.89 39.89
N VAL A 12 5.17 -6.90 40.16
CA VAL A 12 6.59 -6.77 40.46
C VAL A 12 7.34 -6.39 39.19
N SER A 13 8.14 -5.32 39.28
CA SER A 13 9.07 -4.87 38.26
C SER A 13 10.13 -5.93 37.94
N ALA A 14 10.31 -6.23 36.66
CA ALA A 14 11.54 -6.81 36.12
C ALA A 14 12.02 -5.93 34.97
N LEU A 15 12.72 -4.84 35.30
CA LEU A 15 13.50 -4.07 34.35
C LEU A 15 14.82 -4.82 34.11
N VAL A 16 14.84 -5.73 33.13
CA VAL A 16 16.09 -6.27 32.63
C VAL A 16 16.67 -5.22 31.68
N LEU A 17 17.68 -4.49 32.16
CA LEU A 17 18.61 -3.71 31.34
C LEU A 17 19.37 -4.67 30.42
N GLY A 18 18.75 -5.02 29.31
CA GLY A 18 19.45 -5.58 28.16
C GLY A 18 20.08 -4.45 27.37
N CYS A 19 21.20 -3.90 27.85
CA CYS A 19 22.16 -3.20 26.98
C CYS A 19 22.90 -4.26 26.14
N GLY A 20 22.12 -5.06 25.40
CA GLY A 20 22.62 -5.88 24.32
C GLY A 20 22.82 -4.96 23.14
N LEU A 21 24.07 -4.81 22.73
CA LEU A 21 24.53 -4.38 21.41
C LEU A 21 23.38 -4.21 20.41
N MET A 22 22.89 -2.97 20.26
CA MET A 22 22.01 -2.63 19.15
C MET A 22 22.86 -2.71 17.89
N THR A 23 22.94 -3.90 17.30
CA THR A 23 23.29 -3.99 15.89
C THR A 23 22.22 -3.17 15.16
N PRO A 24 22.59 -2.23 14.27
CA PRO A 24 21.59 -1.60 13.42
C PRO A 24 20.76 -2.71 12.81
N ALA A 25 19.44 -2.67 13.02
CA ALA A 25 18.54 -3.60 12.37
C ALA A 25 18.80 -3.46 10.88
N GLY A 26 19.34 -4.53 10.26
CA GLY A 26 19.51 -4.54 8.82
C GLY A 26 18.15 -4.37 8.16
N ALA A 27 18.14 -3.77 6.97
CA ALA A 27 16.97 -3.62 6.13
C ALA A 27 16.13 -4.91 6.14
N ALA A 28 14.85 -4.78 6.49
CA ALA A 28 13.90 -5.86 6.59
C ALA A 28 12.82 -5.70 5.53
N GLN A 29 12.27 -6.83 5.11
CA GLN A 29 11.12 -6.85 4.23
C GLN A 29 9.86 -6.62 5.06
N VAL A 30 9.07 -5.62 4.67
CA VAL A 30 7.82 -5.22 5.32
C VAL A 30 6.67 -5.51 4.36
N ASP A 31 5.72 -6.34 4.81
CA ASP A 31 4.45 -6.53 4.12
C ASP A 31 3.52 -5.34 4.42
N PHE A 32 2.79 -4.85 3.41
CA PHE A 32 1.86 -3.74 3.55
C PHE A 32 0.53 -4.00 2.85
N GLU A 33 -0.48 -3.25 3.27
CA GLU A 33 -1.82 -3.26 2.67
C GLU A 33 -2.46 -1.89 2.83
N LEU A 34 -3.01 -1.37 1.74
CA LEU A 34 -3.62 -0.07 1.60
C LEU A 34 -4.99 -0.24 0.96
N TYR A 35 -5.96 0.52 1.44
CA TYR A 35 -7.31 0.53 0.89
C TYR A 35 -7.67 1.89 0.33
N GLY A 36 -8.49 1.90 -0.70
CA GLY A 36 -9.11 3.10 -1.25
C GLY A 36 -10.56 2.80 -1.64
N TYR A 37 -11.22 3.81 -2.16
CA TYR A 37 -12.60 3.69 -2.64
C TYR A 37 -12.78 4.36 -3.99
N VAL A 38 -13.66 3.80 -4.78
CA VAL A 38 -14.15 4.42 -6.02
C VAL A 38 -15.03 5.61 -5.67
N ASP A 39 -14.70 6.79 -6.18
CA ASP A 39 -15.50 8.01 -6.00
C ASP A 39 -16.53 8.16 -7.12
N THR A 40 -16.14 7.85 -8.35
CA THR A 40 -17.03 7.89 -9.52
C THR A 40 -16.81 6.65 -10.39
N ALA A 41 -17.90 6.00 -10.78
CA ALA A 41 -17.88 4.88 -11.73
C ALA A 41 -19.08 4.94 -12.66
N THR A 42 -18.84 4.76 -13.96
CA THR A 42 -19.93 4.50 -14.90
C THR A 42 -20.34 3.03 -14.91
N SER A 43 -21.61 2.83 -15.26
CA SER A 43 -22.16 1.50 -15.47
C SER A 43 -21.46 0.80 -16.63
N GLY A 44 -20.85 -0.36 -16.36
CA GLY A 44 -20.17 -1.16 -17.37
C GLY A 44 -18.71 -0.80 -17.58
N ASN A 45 -18.09 -0.04 -16.65
CA ASN A 45 -16.64 0.09 -16.63
C ASN A 45 -15.98 -1.28 -16.59
N ALA A 46 -14.77 -1.32 -17.11
CA ALA A 46 -14.10 -2.56 -17.42
C ALA A 46 -13.84 -3.41 -16.17
N PHE A 47 -13.62 -2.76 -15.02
CA PHE A 47 -13.34 -3.41 -13.73
C PHE A 47 -14.59 -3.93 -13.01
N GLY A 48 -15.79 -3.64 -13.54
CA GLY A 48 -17.05 -4.04 -12.93
C GLY A 48 -17.32 -3.38 -11.58
N LEU A 49 -16.74 -2.20 -11.33
CA LEU A 49 -16.82 -1.47 -10.07
C LEU A 49 -17.99 -0.49 -10.03
N ALA A 50 -18.47 -0.15 -8.85
CA ALA A 50 -19.43 0.91 -8.58
C ALA A 50 -18.84 1.96 -7.62
N GLU A 51 -19.51 3.10 -7.47
CA GLU A 51 -19.17 4.10 -6.45
C GLU A 51 -19.15 3.45 -5.06
N ASN A 52 -18.14 3.78 -4.26
CA ASN A 52 -17.82 3.23 -2.94
C ASN A 52 -17.35 1.78 -2.92
N ASP A 53 -17.15 1.12 -4.06
CA ASP A 53 -16.49 -0.18 -4.06
C ASP A 53 -15.04 -0.04 -3.58
N PRO A 54 -14.52 -1.00 -2.78
CA PRO A 54 -13.16 -0.94 -2.28
C PRO A 54 -12.15 -1.28 -3.39
N VAL A 55 -11.04 -0.54 -3.39
CA VAL A 55 -9.82 -0.88 -4.12
C VAL A 55 -8.72 -1.21 -3.12
N ARG A 56 -7.80 -2.09 -3.49
CA ARG A 56 -6.77 -2.61 -2.58
C ARG A 56 -5.42 -2.58 -3.23
N LEU A 57 -4.44 -2.02 -2.55
CA LEU A 57 -3.02 -2.07 -2.91
C LEU A 57 -2.28 -2.84 -1.83
N SER A 58 -1.44 -3.79 -2.20
CA SER A 58 -0.73 -4.63 -1.24
C SER A 58 0.61 -5.07 -1.79
N GLY A 59 1.53 -5.45 -0.92
CA GLY A 59 2.81 -5.95 -1.38
C GLY A 59 3.82 -6.04 -0.26
N ARG A 60 5.09 -5.94 -0.65
CA ARG A 60 6.23 -6.01 0.24
C ARG A 60 7.33 -5.08 -0.24
N PHE A 61 7.98 -4.38 0.67
CA PHE A 61 9.13 -3.55 0.37
C PHE A 61 10.26 -3.67 1.39
N ASP A 62 11.47 -3.32 0.96
CA ASP A 62 12.64 -3.14 1.82
C ASP A 62 12.54 -1.83 2.62
N ASP A 63 12.53 -1.93 3.96
CA ASP A 63 12.30 -0.80 4.86
C ASP A 63 13.50 0.16 5.02
N SER A 64 14.64 -0.08 4.35
CA SER A 64 15.78 0.84 4.39
C SER A 64 15.41 2.25 3.91
N VAL A 65 14.40 2.37 3.07
CA VAL A 65 13.83 3.64 2.60
C VAL A 65 13.24 4.49 3.75
N LEU A 66 12.75 3.87 4.83
CA LEU A 66 12.13 4.57 5.96
C LEU A 66 13.15 5.29 6.85
N ALA A 67 14.43 4.94 6.75
CA ALA A 67 15.50 5.61 7.48
C ALA A 67 15.69 7.08 7.04
N ALA A 68 15.28 7.42 5.82
CA ALA A 68 15.37 8.77 5.26
C ALA A 68 14.23 9.69 5.71
N GLY A 69 13.15 9.15 6.30
CA GLY A 69 11.96 9.91 6.68
C GLY A 69 11.02 10.23 5.53
N SER A 70 11.51 10.43 4.31
CA SER A 70 10.70 10.53 3.09
C SER A 70 11.44 9.85 1.94
N GLY A 71 10.73 9.39 0.92
CA GLY A 71 11.37 8.74 -0.22
C GLY A 71 10.40 8.00 -1.13
N THR A 72 10.98 7.30 -2.09
CA THR A 72 10.25 6.53 -3.09
C THR A 72 10.64 5.06 -2.97
N ILE A 73 9.65 4.19 -2.90
CA ILE A 73 9.83 2.74 -2.99
C ILE A 73 9.53 2.35 -4.43
N SER A 74 10.58 2.00 -5.18
CA SER A 74 10.44 1.44 -6.53
C SER A 74 10.14 -0.06 -6.47
N PHE A 75 9.18 -0.51 -7.27
CA PHE A 75 8.82 -1.93 -7.44
C PHE A 75 9.29 -2.52 -8.77
N GLY A 76 9.81 -1.69 -9.69
CA GLY A 76 10.43 -2.12 -10.95
C GLY A 76 11.93 -2.40 -10.87
N ALA A 77 12.61 -2.00 -9.79
CA ALA A 77 14.07 -2.03 -9.68
C ALA A 77 14.70 -3.39 -9.25
N ASP A 78 14.02 -4.53 -9.45
CA ASP A 78 14.50 -5.90 -9.13
C ASP A 78 15.06 -6.08 -7.69
N SER A 79 14.56 -5.29 -6.74
CA SER A 79 15.02 -5.24 -5.34
C SER A 79 14.43 -6.32 -4.42
N GLY A 80 13.60 -7.23 -4.97
CA GLY A 80 12.77 -8.15 -4.18
C GLY A 80 11.48 -7.54 -3.64
N ASN A 81 11.27 -6.24 -3.88
CA ASN A 81 9.99 -5.56 -3.66
C ASN A 81 8.91 -6.16 -4.58
N ASN A 82 7.67 -6.21 -4.11
CA ASN A 82 6.53 -6.57 -4.94
C ASN A 82 5.32 -5.69 -4.61
N LEU A 83 4.47 -5.50 -5.61
CA LEU A 83 3.24 -4.73 -5.49
C LEU A 83 2.15 -5.41 -6.30
N SER A 84 0.95 -5.41 -5.73
CA SER A 84 -0.28 -5.97 -6.26
C SER A 84 -1.44 -5.02 -6.00
N LEU A 85 -2.06 -4.56 -7.09
CA LEU A 85 -3.23 -3.71 -7.12
C LEU A 85 -4.46 -4.56 -7.50
N THR A 86 -5.48 -4.57 -6.65
CA THR A 86 -6.73 -5.28 -6.91
C THR A 86 -7.87 -4.28 -7.12
N LEU A 87 -8.48 -4.35 -8.30
CA LEU A 87 -9.62 -3.55 -8.76
C LEU A 87 -10.76 -4.50 -9.11
N GLY A 88 -11.73 -4.63 -8.22
CA GLY A 88 -12.83 -5.59 -8.39
C GLY A 88 -12.31 -7.03 -8.43
N SER A 89 -12.52 -7.73 -9.55
CA SER A 89 -12.01 -9.10 -9.75
C SER A 89 -10.63 -9.17 -10.41
N ILE A 90 -10.02 -8.02 -10.72
CA ILE A 90 -8.76 -7.96 -11.45
C ILE A 90 -7.63 -7.64 -10.48
N THR A 91 -6.54 -8.38 -10.63
CA THR A 91 -5.30 -8.15 -9.91
C THR A 91 -4.21 -7.82 -10.91
N LEU A 92 -3.60 -6.65 -10.73
CA LEU A 92 -2.47 -6.15 -11.49
C LEU A 92 -1.23 -6.25 -10.59
N THR A 93 -0.15 -6.80 -11.10
CA THR A 93 1.15 -6.85 -10.41
C THR A 93 2.08 -5.77 -10.92
N ALA A 94 3.19 -5.52 -10.22
CA ALA A 94 4.22 -4.57 -10.67
C ALA A 94 4.63 -4.78 -12.15
N SER A 95 4.75 -6.04 -12.59
CA SER A 95 5.08 -6.38 -13.98
C SER A 95 4.01 -6.03 -15.03
N ASN A 96 2.82 -5.58 -14.62
CA ASN A 96 1.80 -5.06 -15.53
C ASN A 96 1.98 -3.57 -15.80
N ASP A 97 2.87 -2.90 -15.08
CA ASP A 97 3.20 -1.51 -15.31
C ASP A 97 3.97 -1.35 -16.62
N ILE A 98 3.61 -0.34 -17.42
CA ILE A 98 4.24 -0.04 -18.73
C ILE A 98 5.66 0.47 -18.55
N ASP A 99 5.92 1.17 -17.45
CA ASP A 99 7.17 1.81 -17.13
C ASP A 99 8.03 0.93 -16.19
N TYR A 100 7.67 -0.36 -16.04
CA TYR A 100 8.34 -1.28 -15.10
C TYR A 100 9.87 -1.25 -15.22
N ASP A 101 10.39 -1.25 -16.45
CA ASP A 101 11.83 -1.27 -16.75
C ASP A 101 12.57 0.04 -16.39
N ILE A 102 11.84 1.12 -16.06
CA ILE A 102 12.41 2.40 -15.61
C ILE A 102 12.17 2.65 -14.10
N GLY A 103 11.65 1.67 -13.37
CA GLY A 103 11.56 1.69 -11.90
C GLY A 103 10.15 1.87 -11.33
N THR A 104 9.10 1.85 -12.14
CA THR A 104 7.70 1.88 -11.66
C THR A 104 7.16 0.45 -11.49
N PRO A 105 5.97 0.25 -10.88
CA PRO A 105 5.23 1.23 -10.09
C PRO A 105 6.04 1.67 -8.86
N GLU A 106 5.62 2.75 -8.21
CA GLU A 106 6.30 3.29 -7.02
C GLU A 106 5.33 3.72 -5.93
N LEU A 107 5.73 3.57 -4.66
CA LEU A 107 5.08 4.21 -3.52
C LEU A 107 5.87 5.45 -3.09
N LEU A 108 5.17 6.56 -2.87
CA LEU A 108 5.73 7.79 -2.33
C LEU A 108 5.45 7.86 -0.83
N LEU A 109 6.50 8.17 -0.08
CA LEU A 109 6.44 8.38 1.36
C LEU A 109 6.82 9.81 1.72
N ASP A 110 6.02 10.43 2.59
CA ASP A 110 6.37 11.68 3.25
C ASP A 110 6.27 11.54 4.76
N ASN A 111 7.36 11.83 5.47
CA ASN A 111 7.49 11.64 6.92
C ASN A 111 7.09 10.23 7.39
N ASN A 112 7.51 9.21 6.64
CA ASN A 112 7.22 7.78 6.81
C ASN A 112 5.73 7.43 6.73
N ALA A 113 4.91 8.33 6.19
CA ALA A 113 3.50 8.07 5.88
C ALA A 113 3.32 7.91 4.37
N PHE A 114 2.32 7.12 3.97
CA PHE A 114 1.90 7.03 2.58
C PHE A 114 1.47 8.41 2.07
N ALA A 115 2.16 8.88 1.04
CA ALA A 115 1.85 10.14 0.35
C ALA A 115 1.21 9.89 -1.03
N GLY A 116 1.41 8.70 -1.58
CA GLY A 116 0.80 8.29 -2.83
C GLY A 116 1.47 7.09 -3.49
N PHE A 117 1.03 6.73 -4.68
CA PHE A 117 1.67 5.77 -5.55
C PHE A 117 1.43 6.09 -7.03
N ASP A 118 2.36 5.65 -7.86
CA ASP A 118 2.28 5.71 -9.30
C ASP A 118 2.18 4.28 -9.85
N PHE A 119 1.20 4.06 -10.74
CA PHE A 119 1.00 2.79 -11.41
C PHE A 119 0.31 3.03 -12.75
N TRP A 120 0.95 2.66 -13.85
CA TRP A 120 0.39 2.83 -15.18
C TRP A 120 0.38 1.51 -15.94
N SER A 121 -0.81 1.01 -16.26
CA SER A 121 -0.95 -0.21 -17.05
C SER A 121 -1.93 -0.05 -18.20
N GLU A 122 -1.64 -0.79 -19.27
CA GLU A 122 -2.60 -1.14 -20.32
C GLU A 122 -2.98 -2.62 -20.14
N ALA A 123 -3.32 -3.02 -18.91
CA ALA A 123 -3.68 -4.41 -18.64
C ALA A 123 -5.11 -4.66 -19.11
N GLY A 124 -5.21 -5.25 -20.29
CA GLY A 124 -6.50 -5.50 -20.92
C GLY A 124 -7.36 -6.54 -20.19
N ILE A 125 -8.64 -6.24 -20.06
CA ILE A 125 -9.64 -7.17 -19.53
C ILE A 125 -10.15 -7.99 -20.70
N ASN A 126 -10.01 -9.31 -20.63
CA ASN A 126 -10.38 -10.22 -21.74
C ASN A 126 -9.67 -9.90 -23.07
N GLY A 127 -8.45 -9.33 -23.03
CA GLY A 127 -7.66 -9.02 -24.23
C GLY A 127 -7.99 -7.68 -24.92
N ALA A 128 -8.83 -6.84 -24.34
CA ALA A 128 -9.05 -5.46 -24.80
C ALA A 128 -8.28 -4.47 -23.92
N PRO A 129 -7.41 -3.59 -24.47
CA PRO A 129 -6.60 -2.68 -23.67
C PRO A 129 -7.51 -1.71 -22.90
N VAL A 130 -7.38 -1.71 -21.57
CA VAL A 130 -7.96 -0.69 -20.71
C VAL A 130 -6.80 0.01 -20.03
N ALA A 131 -6.62 1.29 -20.34
CA ALA A 131 -5.64 2.11 -19.65
C ALA A 131 -6.13 2.35 -18.21
N PHE A 132 -5.32 1.96 -17.24
CA PHE A 132 -5.43 2.34 -15.85
C PHE A 132 -4.17 3.12 -15.47
N GLU A 133 -4.37 4.29 -14.87
CA GLU A 133 -3.30 5.16 -14.41
C GLU A 133 -3.63 5.64 -13.00
N SER A 134 -2.66 5.54 -12.11
CA SER A 134 -2.74 6.13 -10.77
C SER A 134 -1.64 7.13 -10.59
N TYR A 135 -1.96 8.28 -10.00
CA TYR A 135 -1.00 9.32 -9.67
C TYR A 135 -1.25 9.85 -8.26
N LEU A 136 -0.23 9.79 -7.41
CA LEU A 136 -0.26 10.21 -6.01
C LEU A 136 -1.37 9.47 -5.23
N ASP A 137 -2.51 10.10 -5.00
CA ASP A 137 -3.63 9.61 -4.22
C ASP A 137 -4.93 9.51 -5.03
N VAL A 138 -4.85 9.71 -6.34
CA VAL A 138 -5.98 9.62 -7.26
C VAL A 138 -5.69 8.59 -8.34
N PHE A 139 -6.71 7.84 -8.73
CA PHE A 139 -6.63 6.93 -9.87
C PHE A 139 -7.68 7.24 -10.92
N PHE A 140 -7.36 6.91 -12.16
CA PHE A 140 -8.18 7.10 -13.34
C PHE A 140 -8.10 5.87 -14.24
N SER A 141 -9.18 5.62 -14.99
CA SER A 141 -9.11 4.76 -16.16
C SER A 141 -9.52 5.52 -17.41
N GLY A 142 -8.98 5.12 -18.57
CA GLY A 142 -9.33 5.68 -19.89
C GLY A 142 -10.82 5.55 -20.27
N SER A 143 -11.64 4.96 -19.39
CA SER A 143 -13.09 4.82 -19.54
C SER A 143 -13.78 4.85 -18.18
N GLU A 144 -13.79 6.03 -17.54
CA GLU A 144 -14.86 6.48 -16.62
C GLU A 144 -14.84 5.94 -15.17
N LEU A 145 -13.67 5.54 -14.65
CA LEU A 145 -13.47 5.23 -13.23
C LEU A 145 -12.51 6.24 -12.60
N SER A 146 -12.86 6.79 -11.43
CA SER A 146 -11.93 7.55 -10.57
C SER A 146 -12.19 7.33 -9.09
N GLY A 147 -11.17 7.52 -8.25
CA GLY A 147 -11.31 7.40 -6.80
C GLY A 147 -10.11 7.89 -6.01
N ILE A 148 -10.16 7.65 -4.69
CA ILE A 148 -9.21 8.18 -3.71
C ILE A 148 -8.69 7.05 -2.82
N TRP A 149 -7.41 7.11 -2.45
CA TRP A 149 -6.78 6.19 -1.50
C TRP A 149 -6.93 6.67 -0.06
N ASP A 150 -7.28 5.76 0.85
CA ASP A 150 -7.32 6.04 2.28
C ASP A 150 -5.95 5.76 2.90
N ALA A 151 -5.17 6.84 3.04
CA ALA A 151 -3.86 6.84 3.68
C ALA A 151 -3.92 6.43 5.18
N GLY A 152 -5.11 6.38 5.80
CA GLY A 152 -5.29 6.04 7.22
C GLY A 152 -5.00 4.57 7.57
N SER A 153 -4.67 3.73 6.58
CA SER A 153 -4.42 2.30 6.72
C SER A 153 -2.94 1.87 6.61
N PHE A 154 -2.02 2.80 6.30
CA PHE A 154 -0.58 2.53 6.13
C PHE A 154 0.18 2.38 7.46
#